data_AF-A0A955NC21-F1
#
_entry.id   AF-A0A955NC21-F1
#
_cell.length_a   1.000
_cell.length_b   1.000
_cell.length_c   1.000
_cell.angle_alpha   90.00
_cell.angle_beta   90.00
_cell.angle_gamma   90.00
#
_symmetry.space_group_name_H-M   'P 1'
#
loop_
_entity.id
_entity.type
_entity.pdbx_description
1 polymer ?
#
loop_
_entity_poly.entity_id
_entity_poly.type
_entity_poly.pdbx_seq_one_letter_code
_entity_poly.pdbx_strand_id
1 'polypeptide(L)'
;EWTHTSQPSDGLWTSYHVTAMSLAYSLNGEERYRESAKKSMEALYLLQNVTGVEGLVARTVAEVGSPAAEGMLKQDNWHEAPDPRYIWRDDVSSDQLDGHFFAFYSYFENVAQFDPIERERIEKQVRQVLDYILENNYRILDLDGEPTLWGWWDPERVNDNPNNYLESGLYSLMMLSFLQVAQYITDDPKYLEHYRDLIEKQGYLSNLLLEKKHFPDELNHSDDQLSAVAYYPILQLEHNPFIRDALHAAARRHAAIEVPERNTLFQFVYATIDPKFADVEGGLRTLREYPQDRRFYAMRNSHRSDVVFNPRVGRFGDQVLIEVLPYDEHHFERWNQDPYRPDFGGNGLTEGSGEQYLLPYWMARFHGLLSPPME
;
A
#
# COMPACT_ATOMS: atom_id res chain seq x y z
N GLU A 1 -22.09 14.11 15.78
CA GLU A 1 -22.31 12.70 15.43
C GLU A 1 -21.24 12.33 14.42
N TRP A 2 -20.55 11.20 14.61
CA TRP A 2 -19.53 10.73 13.68
C TRP A 2 -20.17 9.79 12.68
N THR A 3 -19.87 9.97 11.40
CA THR A 3 -20.27 9.06 10.33
C THR A 3 -19.04 8.58 9.59
N HIS A 4 -19.03 7.30 9.22
CA HIS A 4 -18.01 6.75 8.35
C HIS A 4 -18.48 6.89 6.89
N THR A 5 -17.58 7.28 6.01
CA THR A 5 -17.81 7.33 4.56
C THR A 5 -16.89 6.30 3.90
N SER A 6 -17.30 5.74 2.76
CA SER A 6 -16.40 4.90 1.98
C SER A 6 -15.21 5.71 1.47
N GLN A 7 -14.05 5.05 1.38
CA GLN A 7 -12.85 5.66 0.80
C GLN A 7 -12.42 4.88 -0.44
N PRO A 8 -11.79 5.54 -1.43
CA PRO A 8 -11.41 4.85 -2.64
C PRO A 8 -10.36 3.77 -2.50
N SER A 9 -9.73 3.67 -1.34
CA SER A 9 -8.61 2.77 -1.12
C SER A 9 -8.70 2.01 0.21
N ASP A 10 -9.90 1.64 0.66
CA ASP A 10 -10.13 1.05 1.98
C ASP A 10 -9.33 -0.24 2.24
N GLY A 11 -9.12 -1.07 1.22
CA GLY A 11 -8.27 -2.25 1.30
C GLY A 11 -6.82 -1.94 1.64
N LEU A 12 -6.24 -0.91 1.02
CA LEU A 12 -4.86 -0.50 1.29
C LEU A 12 -4.66 -0.03 2.74
N TRP A 13 -5.53 0.88 3.21
CA TRP A 13 -5.40 1.44 4.57
C TRP A 13 -5.72 0.42 5.65
N THR A 14 -6.71 -0.44 5.40
CA THR A 14 -6.99 -1.57 6.31
C THR A 14 -5.79 -2.53 6.39
N SER A 15 -5.09 -2.74 5.27
CA SER A 15 -3.89 -3.58 5.23
C SER A 15 -2.74 -3.03 6.08
N TYR A 16 -2.64 -1.71 6.22
CA TYR A 16 -1.64 -1.08 7.08
C TYR A 16 -1.94 -1.38 8.54
N HIS A 17 -3.22 -1.32 8.93
CA HIS A 17 -3.64 -1.69 10.28
C HIS A 17 -3.40 -3.18 10.56
N VAL A 18 -3.77 -4.07 9.63
CA VAL A 18 -3.51 -5.52 9.76
C VAL A 18 -2.03 -5.76 9.99
N THR A 19 -1.17 -5.15 9.16
CA THR A 19 0.28 -5.31 9.28
C THR A 19 0.80 -4.76 10.61
N ALA A 20 0.42 -3.53 10.97
CA ALA A 20 0.81 -2.91 12.23
C ALA A 20 0.49 -3.79 13.44
N MET A 21 -0.74 -4.30 13.51
CA MET A 21 -1.20 -5.13 14.62
C MET A 21 -0.57 -6.52 14.62
N SER A 22 -0.29 -7.09 13.44
CA SER A 22 0.41 -8.38 13.32
C SER A 22 1.85 -8.27 13.85
N LEU A 23 2.57 -7.21 13.48
CA LEU A 23 3.92 -6.92 14.00
C LEU A 23 3.88 -6.63 15.51
N ALA A 24 2.90 -5.86 15.99
CA ALA A 24 2.72 -5.59 17.41
C ALA A 24 2.45 -6.85 18.24
N TYR A 25 1.65 -7.78 17.71
CA TYR A 25 1.39 -9.06 18.37
C TYR A 25 2.66 -9.91 18.44
N SER A 26 3.39 -10.06 17.33
CA SER A 26 4.61 -10.85 17.28
C SER A 26 5.69 -10.32 18.23
N LEU A 27 5.81 -8.99 18.35
CA LEU A 27 6.77 -8.36 19.27
C LEU A 27 6.40 -8.52 20.76
N ASN A 28 5.12 -8.37 21.12
CA ASN A 28 4.72 -8.22 22.53
C ASN A 28 3.96 -9.43 23.10
N GLY A 29 3.41 -10.31 22.25
CA GLY A 29 2.56 -11.43 22.65
C GLY A 29 1.19 -11.04 23.23
N GLU A 30 0.78 -9.77 23.17
CA GLU A 30 -0.48 -9.31 23.73
C GLU A 30 -1.66 -9.63 22.81
N GLU A 31 -2.63 -10.43 23.29
CA GLU A 31 -3.77 -10.91 22.51
C GLU A 31 -4.62 -9.79 21.90
N ARG A 32 -4.67 -8.60 22.52
CA ARG A 32 -5.39 -7.44 21.97
C ARG A 32 -4.92 -7.07 20.55
N TYR A 33 -3.64 -7.25 20.25
CA TYR A 33 -3.09 -6.95 18.93
C TYR A 33 -3.47 -8.04 17.93
N ARG A 34 -3.43 -9.31 18.34
CA ARG A 34 -3.92 -10.42 17.52
C ARG A 34 -5.39 -10.24 17.18
N GLU A 35 -6.25 -10.03 18.16
CA GLU A 35 -7.68 -9.81 17.94
C GLU A 35 -7.96 -8.60 17.04
N SER A 36 -7.19 -7.51 17.19
CA SER A 36 -7.31 -6.38 16.28
C SER A 36 -6.85 -6.70 14.86
N ALA A 37 -5.76 -7.45 14.68
CA ALA A 37 -5.29 -7.89 13.37
C ALA A 37 -6.33 -8.79 12.69
N LYS A 38 -6.86 -9.79 13.42
CA LYS A 38 -7.92 -10.69 12.98
C LYS A 38 -9.15 -9.91 12.51
N LYS A 39 -9.66 -8.99 13.33
CA LYS A 39 -10.84 -8.18 13.00
C LYS A 39 -10.63 -7.35 11.73
N SER A 40 -9.46 -6.76 11.54
CA SER A 40 -9.16 -6.00 10.32
C SER A 40 -8.94 -6.90 9.11
N MET A 41 -8.42 -8.12 9.32
CA MET A 41 -8.29 -9.13 8.27
C MET A 41 -9.67 -9.61 7.78
N GLU A 42 -10.66 -9.73 8.67
CA GLU A 42 -12.06 -9.95 8.27
C GLU A 42 -12.60 -8.87 7.33
N ALA A 43 -12.20 -7.60 7.52
CA ALA A 43 -12.63 -6.52 6.64
C ALA A 43 -12.00 -6.63 5.24
N LEU A 44 -10.74 -7.06 5.13
CA LEU A 44 -10.12 -7.37 3.83
C LEU A 44 -10.76 -8.59 3.16
N TYR A 45 -11.13 -9.62 3.93
CA TYR A 45 -11.90 -10.74 3.39
C TYR A 45 -13.30 -10.32 2.96
N LEU A 46 -13.94 -9.37 3.64
CA LEU A 46 -15.21 -8.82 3.19
C LEU A 46 -15.06 -8.17 1.81
N LEU A 47 -14.05 -7.32 1.59
CA LEU A 47 -13.78 -6.71 0.27
C LEU A 47 -13.61 -7.76 -0.84
N GLN A 48 -12.94 -8.88 -0.56
CA GLN A 48 -12.75 -9.95 -1.54
C GLN A 48 -14.02 -10.76 -1.85
N ASN A 49 -14.90 -10.96 -0.86
CA ASN A 49 -16.02 -11.89 -1.01
C ASN A 49 -17.36 -11.20 -1.31
N VAL A 50 -17.46 -9.89 -1.11
CA VAL A 50 -18.72 -9.13 -1.24
C VAL A 50 -19.22 -9.02 -2.68
N THR A 51 -18.35 -9.16 -3.68
CA THR A 51 -18.69 -8.98 -5.10
C THR A 51 -19.54 -10.13 -5.67
N GLY A 52 -19.43 -11.31 -5.06
CA GLY A 52 -20.02 -12.55 -5.59
C GLY A 52 -19.25 -13.18 -6.74
N VAL A 53 -18.18 -12.55 -7.22
CA VAL A 53 -17.29 -13.07 -8.25
C VAL A 53 -16.00 -13.53 -7.58
N GLU A 54 -15.69 -14.82 -7.68
CA GLU A 54 -14.51 -15.40 -7.05
C GLU A 54 -13.22 -14.75 -7.59
N GLY A 55 -12.44 -14.14 -6.69
CA GLY A 55 -11.18 -13.47 -7.00
C GLY A 55 -11.29 -11.99 -7.39
N LEU A 56 -12.50 -11.48 -7.67
CA LEU A 56 -12.72 -10.06 -7.91
C LEU A 56 -12.94 -9.32 -6.58
N VAL A 57 -12.00 -8.44 -6.25
CA VAL A 57 -12.03 -7.65 -5.01
C VAL A 57 -12.82 -6.36 -5.22
N ALA A 58 -13.71 -6.03 -4.28
CA ALA A 58 -14.39 -4.74 -4.28
C ALA A 58 -13.41 -3.61 -3.94
N ARG A 59 -13.60 -2.45 -4.57
CA ARG A 59 -12.83 -1.25 -4.24
C ARG A 59 -13.12 -0.72 -2.84
N THR A 60 -14.38 -0.82 -2.43
CA THR A 60 -14.87 -0.45 -1.09
C THR A 60 -16.27 -1.03 -0.90
N VAL A 61 -16.73 -1.10 0.35
CA VAL A 61 -18.10 -1.49 0.72
C VAL A 61 -18.79 -0.42 1.56
N ALA A 62 -20.12 -0.46 1.58
CA ALA A 62 -20.93 0.27 2.55
C ALA A 62 -22.10 -0.61 3.02
N GLU A 63 -22.54 -0.43 4.27
CA GLU A 63 -23.73 -1.09 4.78
C GLU A 63 -24.99 -0.44 4.24
N VAL A 64 -25.95 -1.27 3.81
CA VAL A 64 -27.29 -0.84 3.43
C VAL A 64 -27.96 -0.16 4.63
N GLY A 65 -28.52 1.03 4.40
CA GLY A 65 -29.14 1.84 5.45
C GLY A 65 -28.18 2.78 6.20
N SER A 66 -26.87 2.74 5.91
CA SER A 66 -25.97 3.82 6.34
C SER A 66 -26.36 5.15 5.70
N PRO A 67 -26.11 6.31 6.35
CA PRO A 67 -26.54 7.62 5.84
C PRO A 67 -26.08 7.94 4.41
N ALA A 68 -24.99 7.32 3.95
CA ALA A 68 -24.43 7.56 2.63
C ALA A 68 -24.84 6.52 1.57
N ALA A 69 -25.35 5.34 1.97
CA ALA A 69 -25.59 4.22 1.05
C ALA A 69 -26.61 4.53 -0.05
N GLU A 70 -27.70 5.25 0.26
CA GLU A 70 -28.72 5.58 -0.74
C GLU A 70 -28.19 6.49 -1.86
N GLY A 71 -27.25 7.39 -1.52
CA GLY A 71 -26.60 8.25 -2.51
C GLY A 71 -25.53 7.52 -3.31
N MET A 72 -24.91 6.49 -2.73
CA MET A 72 -23.91 5.65 -3.37
C MET A 72 -24.53 4.78 -4.45
N LEU A 73 -25.63 4.08 -4.17
CA LEU A 73 -26.36 3.24 -5.14
C LEU A 73 -26.91 3.99 -6.38
N LYS A 74 -26.95 5.33 -6.34
CA LYS A 74 -27.36 6.15 -7.49
C LYS A 74 -26.21 6.42 -8.47
N GLN A 75 -24.99 6.03 -8.12
CA GLN A 75 -23.80 6.17 -8.96
C GLN A 75 -23.58 4.88 -9.74
N ASP A 76 -23.14 5.00 -11.00
CA ASP A 76 -23.04 3.86 -11.92
C ASP A 76 -22.02 2.79 -11.49
N ASN A 77 -21.07 3.15 -10.62
CA ASN A 77 -20.02 2.27 -10.13
C ASN A 77 -20.34 1.55 -8.80
N TRP A 78 -21.57 1.67 -8.30
CA TRP A 78 -22.00 1.00 -7.07
C TRP A 78 -23.05 -0.06 -7.33
N HIS A 79 -22.84 -1.23 -6.73
CA HIS A 79 -23.62 -2.44 -6.97
C HIS A 79 -24.16 -3.02 -5.67
N GLU A 80 -25.33 -3.66 -5.76
CA GLU A 80 -25.83 -4.51 -4.67
C GLU A 80 -24.95 -5.75 -4.55
N ALA A 81 -24.61 -6.14 -3.32
CA ALA A 81 -23.90 -7.38 -3.07
C ALA A 81 -24.88 -8.58 -3.00
N PRO A 82 -24.42 -9.82 -3.23
CA PRO A 82 -25.22 -11.01 -2.94
C PRO A 82 -25.63 -11.11 -1.47
N ASP A 83 -24.80 -10.60 -0.54
CA ASP A 83 -25.21 -10.37 0.85
C ASP A 83 -25.98 -9.04 0.93
N PRO A 84 -27.30 -9.07 1.21
CA PRO A 84 -28.15 -7.88 1.15
C PRO A 84 -27.83 -6.83 2.23
N ARG A 85 -26.87 -7.11 3.12
CA ARG A 85 -26.37 -6.13 4.09
C ARG A 85 -25.44 -5.10 3.47
N TYR A 86 -24.86 -5.38 2.30
CA TYR A 86 -23.80 -4.55 1.72
C TYR A 86 -24.11 -4.09 0.30
N ILE A 87 -23.56 -2.92 -0.02
CA ILE A 87 -23.31 -2.46 -1.38
C ILE A 87 -21.81 -2.31 -1.55
N TRP A 88 -21.32 -2.41 -2.78
CA TRP A 88 -19.89 -2.34 -3.06
C TRP A 88 -19.61 -1.53 -4.31
N ARG A 89 -18.39 -1.01 -4.40
CA ARG A 89 -17.95 -0.20 -5.53
C ARG A 89 -16.95 -0.97 -6.40
N ASP A 90 -17.13 -0.89 -7.71
CA ASP A 90 -16.27 -1.51 -8.71
C ASP A 90 -14.97 -0.70 -8.98
N ASP A 91 -14.28 -1.05 -10.06
CA ASP A 91 -13.02 -0.46 -10.55
C ASP A 91 -11.91 -0.50 -9.51
N VAL A 92 -11.66 -1.70 -8.96
CA VAL A 92 -10.60 -1.90 -7.97
C VAL A 92 -9.24 -1.51 -8.56
N SER A 93 -8.52 -0.69 -7.81
CA SER A 93 -7.22 -0.16 -8.22
C SER A 93 -6.08 -1.07 -7.73
N SER A 94 -4.94 -1.02 -8.40
CA SER A 94 -3.75 -1.82 -8.09
C SER A 94 -3.27 -1.64 -6.64
N ASP A 95 -3.42 -0.42 -6.10
CA ASP A 95 -3.11 -0.09 -4.71
C ASP A 95 -3.86 -0.93 -3.67
N GLN A 96 -5.07 -1.38 -4.01
CA GLN A 96 -5.83 -2.25 -3.12
C GLN A 96 -5.13 -3.59 -2.99
N LEU A 97 -4.76 -4.21 -4.12
CA LEU A 97 -4.12 -5.50 -4.09
C LEU A 97 -2.71 -5.44 -3.51
N ASP A 98 -2.00 -4.35 -3.77
CA ASP A 98 -0.68 -4.13 -3.17
C ASP A 98 -0.73 -4.14 -1.64
N GLY A 99 -1.70 -3.41 -1.08
CA GLY A 99 -2.02 -3.47 0.34
C GLY A 99 -2.39 -4.89 0.78
N HIS A 100 -3.29 -5.58 0.06
CA HIS A 100 -3.72 -6.92 0.43
C HIS A 100 -2.54 -7.89 0.52
N PHE A 101 -1.64 -7.93 -0.46
CA PHE A 101 -0.47 -8.82 -0.44
C PHE A 101 0.54 -8.45 0.66
N PHE A 102 0.70 -7.16 0.96
CA PHE A 102 1.48 -6.71 2.11
C PHE A 102 0.89 -7.19 3.45
N ALA A 103 -0.43 -7.09 3.61
CA ALA A 103 -1.14 -7.60 4.79
C ALA A 103 -1.15 -9.13 4.84
N PHE A 104 -1.34 -9.82 3.72
CA PHE A 104 -1.35 -11.27 3.67
C PHE A 104 -0.01 -11.83 4.12
N TYR A 105 1.10 -11.31 3.60
CA TYR A 105 2.43 -11.67 4.05
C TYR A 105 2.58 -11.47 5.57
N SER A 106 2.32 -10.23 6.03
CA SER A 106 2.58 -9.86 7.41
C SER A 106 1.68 -10.62 8.40
N TYR A 107 0.42 -10.83 8.06
CA TYR A 107 -0.54 -11.58 8.86
C TYR A 107 -0.21 -13.08 8.87
N PHE A 108 0.14 -13.67 7.72
CA PHE A 108 0.57 -15.06 7.68
C PHE A 108 1.81 -15.29 8.54
N GLU A 109 2.84 -14.48 8.34
CA GLU A 109 4.13 -14.59 9.02
C GLU A 109 4.00 -14.47 10.54
N ASN A 110 3.14 -13.57 11.02
CA ASN A 110 3.10 -13.22 12.44
C ASN A 110 1.90 -13.81 13.20
N VAL A 111 0.87 -14.28 12.50
CA VAL A 111 -0.39 -14.73 13.11
C VAL A 111 -0.87 -16.04 12.49
N ALA A 112 -1.22 -16.04 11.20
CA ALA A 112 -2.02 -17.10 10.60
C ALA A 112 -1.28 -18.44 10.55
N GLN A 113 0.04 -18.47 10.28
CA GLN A 113 0.76 -19.73 10.15
C GLN A 113 0.77 -20.59 11.43
N PHE A 114 0.50 -19.98 12.59
CA PHE A 114 0.44 -20.62 13.91
C PHE A 114 -0.98 -21.04 14.32
N ASP A 115 -1.99 -20.75 13.51
CA ASP A 115 -3.39 -21.08 13.74
C ASP A 115 -3.96 -21.80 12.51
N PRO A 116 -4.24 -23.12 12.59
CA PRO A 116 -4.67 -23.90 11.42
C PRO A 116 -5.89 -23.34 10.69
N ILE A 117 -6.83 -22.72 11.41
CA ILE A 117 -8.05 -22.16 10.80
C ILE A 117 -7.72 -20.89 10.03
N GLU A 118 -6.91 -20.01 10.62
CA GLU A 118 -6.47 -18.78 9.96
C GLU A 118 -5.57 -19.09 8.76
N ARG A 119 -4.67 -20.09 8.91
CA ARG A 119 -3.80 -20.59 7.85
C ARG A 119 -4.60 -21.07 6.63
N GLU A 120 -5.56 -21.96 6.83
CA GLU A 120 -6.39 -22.47 5.74
C GLU A 120 -7.15 -21.33 5.05
N ARG A 121 -7.65 -20.37 5.83
CA ARG A 121 -8.43 -19.26 5.31
C ARG A 121 -7.60 -18.29 4.47
N ILE A 122 -6.41 -17.89 4.92
CA ILE A 122 -5.55 -17.01 4.15
C ILE A 122 -4.99 -17.69 2.91
N GLU A 123 -4.63 -18.98 2.98
CA GLU A 123 -4.22 -19.77 1.81
C GLU A 123 -5.31 -19.76 0.73
N LYS A 124 -6.58 -19.96 1.12
CA LYS A 124 -7.71 -19.88 0.20
C LYS A 124 -7.83 -18.49 -0.44
N GLN A 125 -7.81 -17.43 0.37
CA GLN A 125 -8.06 -16.07 -0.12
C GLN A 125 -6.95 -15.57 -1.05
N VAL A 126 -5.68 -15.86 -0.73
CA VAL A 126 -4.53 -15.57 -1.59
C VAL A 126 -4.66 -16.29 -2.94
N ARG A 127 -5.04 -17.58 -2.93
CA ARG A 127 -5.25 -18.36 -4.16
C ARG A 127 -6.36 -17.75 -5.02
N GLN A 128 -7.52 -17.44 -4.44
CA GLN A 128 -8.65 -16.89 -5.17
C GLN A 128 -8.30 -15.59 -5.91
N VAL A 129 -7.64 -14.65 -5.23
CA VAL A 129 -7.26 -13.37 -5.83
C VAL A 129 -6.18 -13.55 -6.89
N LEU A 130 -5.09 -14.28 -6.58
CA LEU A 130 -3.98 -14.37 -7.51
C LEU A 130 -4.30 -15.25 -8.73
N ASP A 131 -5.03 -16.35 -8.53
CA ASP A 131 -5.42 -17.23 -9.63
C ASP A 131 -6.33 -16.46 -10.60
N TYR A 132 -7.27 -15.66 -10.10
CA TYR A 132 -8.10 -14.79 -10.94
C TYR A 132 -7.26 -13.83 -11.80
N ILE A 133 -6.23 -13.20 -11.22
CA ILE A 133 -5.32 -12.32 -11.95
C ILE A 133 -4.57 -13.10 -13.04
N LEU A 134 -4.01 -14.26 -12.70
CA LEU A 134 -3.21 -15.07 -13.61
C LEU A 134 -4.05 -15.65 -14.77
N GLU A 135 -5.24 -16.16 -14.48
CA GLU A 135 -6.18 -16.70 -15.46
C GLU A 135 -6.66 -15.62 -16.45
N ASN A 136 -6.71 -14.36 -16.02
CA ASN A 136 -7.06 -13.22 -16.85
C ASN A 136 -5.85 -12.53 -17.50
N ASN A 137 -4.74 -13.25 -17.66
CA ASN A 137 -3.48 -12.77 -18.23
C ASN A 137 -2.89 -11.61 -17.42
N TYR A 138 -2.71 -11.81 -16.12
CA TYR A 138 -2.18 -10.83 -15.17
C TYR A 138 -3.02 -9.55 -15.06
N ARG A 139 -4.36 -9.65 -15.14
CA ARG A 139 -5.27 -8.50 -15.09
C ARG A 139 -6.44 -8.77 -14.18
N ILE A 140 -7.01 -7.72 -13.62
CA ILE A 140 -8.31 -7.76 -12.95
C ILE A 140 -9.35 -7.32 -13.99
N LEU A 141 -10.23 -8.23 -14.36
CA LEU A 141 -11.43 -7.87 -15.12
C LEU A 141 -12.54 -7.49 -14.13
N ASP A 142 -13.36 -6.51 -14.50
CA ASP A 142 -14.50 -6.09 -13.70
C ASP A 142 -15.77 -6.88 -14.07
N LEU A 143 -16.92 -6.51 -13.50
CA LEU A 143 -18.22 -7.16 -13.74
C LEU A 143 -18.63 -7.21 -15.23
N ASP A 144 -18.22 -6.22 -16.01
CA ASP A 144 -18.49 -6.13 -17.43
C ASP A 144 -17.53 -6.99 -18.28
N GLY A 145 -16.52 -7.60 -17.66
CA GLY A 145 -15.47 -8.38 -18.31
C GLY A 145 -14.33 -7.53 -18.89
N GLU A 146 -14.36 -6.21 -18.72
CA GLU A 146 -13.30 -5.32 -19.15
C GLU A 146 -12.26 -5.13 -18.03
N PRO A 147 -10.98 -4.85 -18.37
CA PRO A 147 -9.97 -4.59 -17.36
C PRO A 147 -10.28 -3.35 -16.53
N THR A 148 -10.08 -3.44 -15.21
CA THR A 148 -10.05 -2.25 -14.33
C THR A 148 -9.00 -1.24 -14.78
N LEU A 149 -9.16 0.02 -14.38
CA LEU A 149 -8.29 1.11 -14.84
C LEU A 149 -6.81 0.89 -14.48
N TRP A 150 -6.55 0.37 -13.28
CA TRP A 150 -5.18 0.23 -12.75
C TRP A 150 -4.76 -1.22 -12.45
N GLY A 151 -5.67 -2.20 -12.47
CA GLY A 151 -5.40 -3.60 -12.17
C GLY A 151 -4.89 -4.39 -13.37
N TRP A 152 -3.70 -4.05 -13.87
CA TRP A 152 -3.04 -4.75 -14.97
C TRP A 152 -1.57 -4.96 -14.65
N TRP A 153 -1.02 -6.14 -14.93
CA TRP A 153 0.40 -6.48 -14.77
C TRP A 153 0.85 -7.40 -15.91
N ASP A 154 0.20 -7.28 -17.07
CA ASP A 154 0.46 -8.12 -18.21
C ASP A 154 1.74 -7.67 -18.96
N PRO A 155 2.55 -8.61 -19.50
CA PRO A 155 3.79 -8.25 -20.18
C PRO A 155 3.62 -7.29 -21.36
N GLU A 156 2.51 -7.37 -22.09
CA GLU A 156 2.22 -6.50 -23.24
C GLU A 156 2.11 -5.04 -22.78
N ARG A 157 1.32 -4.76 -21.74
CA ARG A 157 1.18 -3.40 -21.20
C ARG A 157 2.43 -2.93 -20.46
N VAL A 158 3.13 -3.82 -19.77
CA VAL A 158 4.32 -3.46 -18.98
C VAL A 158 5.52 -3.18 -19.89
N ASN A 159 5.69 -3.92 -20.98
CA ASN A 159 6.89 -3.84 -21.82
C ASN A 159 6.66 -3.21 -23.20
N ASP A 160 5.51 -3.45 -23.84
CA ASP A 160 5.28 -3.14 -25.24
C ASP A 160 4.45 -1.87 -25.46
N ASN A 161 3.89 -1.28 -24.39
CA ASN A 161 3.13 -0.03 -24.46
C ASN A 161 3.93 1.17 -23.91
N PRO A 162 4.41 2.09 -24.78
CA PRO A 162 5.17 3.26 -24.35
C PRO A 162 4.42 4.21 -23.40
N ASN A 163 3.08 4.21 -23.43
CA ASN A 163 2.27 5.06 -22.54
C ASN A 163 2.36 4.61 -21.08
N ASN A 164 2.73 3.35 -20.85
CA ASN A 164 2.85 2.75 -19.51
C ASN A 164 4.31 2.70 -19.04
N TYR A 165 5.20 3.42 -19.73
CA TYR A 165 6.62 3.37 -19.44
C TYR A 165 6.91 3.79 -18.00
N LEU A 166 6.24 4.81 -17.45
CA LEU A 166 6.51 5.26 -16.08
C LEU A 166 6.23 4.16 -15.06
N GLU A 167 5.16 3.40 -15.27
CA GLU A 167 4.62 2.38 -14.35
C GLU A 167 5.36 1.05 -14.44
N SER A 168 6.03 0.75 -15.56
CA SER A 168 6.64 -0.57 -15.83
C SER A 168 7.56 -1.11 -14.73
N GLY A 169 8.30 -0.25 -14.03
CA GLY A 169 9.18 -0.63 -12.91
C GLY A 169 8.37 -1.12 -11.72
N LEU A 170 7.53 -0.24 -11.18
CA LEU A 170 6.60 -0.52 -10.09
C LEU A 170 5.69 -1.71 -10.38
N TYR A 171 5.10 -1.78 -11.56
CA TYR A 171 4.16 -2.86 -11.90
C TYR A 171 4.87 -4.21 -11.99
N SER A 172 6.12 -4.23 -12.46
CA SER A 172 6.96 -5.44 -12.37
C SER A 172 7.24 -5.82 -10.91
N LEU A 173 7.52 -4.84 -10.05
CA LEU A 173 7.74 -5.06 -8.61
C LEU A 173 6.53 -5.68 -7.92
N MET A 174 5.35 -5.09 -8.13
CA MET A 174 4.10 -5.54 -7.53
C MET A 174 3.81 -7.00 -7.90
N MET A 175 3.82 -7.32 -9.20
CA MET A 175 3.51 -8.68 -9.65
C MET A 175 4.51 -9.72 -9.13
N LEU A 176 5.81 -9.40 -9.16
CA LEU A 176 6.83 -10.29 -8.60
C LEU A 176 6.67 -10.46 -7.09
N SER A 177 6.26 -9.41 -6.38
CA SER A 177 5.98 -9.45 -4.95
C SER A 177 4.75 -10.32 -4.63
N PHE A 178 3.65 -10.17 -5.38
CA PHE A 178 2.44 -10.97 -5.19
C PHE A 178 2.69 -12.46 -5.39
N LEU A 179 3.45 -12.82 -6.43
CA LEU A 179 3.83 -14.21 -6.72
C LEU A 179 4.70 -14.81 -5.61
N GLN A 180 5.66 -14.05 -5.07
CA GLN A 180 6.49 -14.51 -3.96
C GLN A 180 5.68 -14.72 -2.68
N VAL A 181 4.79 -13.78 -2.35
CA VAL A 181 3.88 -13.92 -1.20
C VAL A 181 2.96 -15.13 -1.37
N ALA A 182 2.40 -15.35 -2.55
CA ALA A 182 1.53 -16.49 -2.79
C ALA A 182 2.28 -17.83 -2.75
N GLN A 183 3.47 -17.91 -3.34
CA GLN A 183 4.34 -19.09 -3.20
C GLN A 183 4.63 -19.38 -1.72
N TYR A 184 4.97 -18.35 -0.94
CA TYR A 184 5.30 -18.50 0.47
C TYR A 184 4.13 -19.02 1.31
N ILE A 185 2.94 -18.46 1.11
CA ILE A 185 1.76 -18.80 1.89
C ILE A 185 1.21 -20.18 1.50
N THR A 186 1.20 -20.49 0.21
CA THR A 186 0.42 -21.62 -0.32
C THR A 186 1.25 -22.84 -0.70
N ASP A 187 2.58 -22.68 -0.82
CA ASP A 187 3.54 -23.66 -1.33
C ASP A 187 3.18 -24.24 -2.72
N ASP A 188 2.38 -23.53 -3.52
CA ASP A 188 2.00 -23.98 -4.87
C ASP A 188 3.05 -23.61 -5.92
N PRO A 189 3.74 -24.60 -6.52
CA PRO A 189 4.85 -24.34 -7.43
C PRO A 189 4.48 -23.50 -8.67
N LYS A 190 3.19 -23.42 -9.04
CA LYS A 190 2.76 -22.60 -10.18
C LYS A 190 3.14 -21.13 -10.02
N TYR A 191 3.09 -20.58 -8.80
CA TYR A 191 3.43 -19.18 -8.56
C TYR A 191 4.93 -18.93 -8.79
N LEU A 192 5.78 -19.88 -8.38
CA LEU A 192 7.21 -19.82 -8.68
C LEU A 192 7.51 -19.98 -10.18
N GLU A 193 6.73 -20.78 -10.91
CA GLU A 193 6.84 -20.89 -12.38
C GLU A 193 6.52 -19.55 -13.07
N HIS A 194 5.40 -18.92 -12.71
CA HIS A 194 5.04 -17.58 -13.20
C HIS A 194 6.12 -16.53 -12.85
N TYR A 195 6.62 -16.56 -11.60
CA TYR A 195 7.69 -15.65 -11.15
C TYR A 195 8.95 -15.76 -12.02
N ARG A 196 9.40 -16.99 -12.29
CA ARG A 196 10.56 -17.25 -13.15
C ARG A 196 10.30 -16.83 -14.59
N ASP A 197 9.12 -17.13 -15.14
CA ASP A 197 8.78 -16.78 -16.51
C ASP A 197 8.76 -15.25 -16.73
N LEU A 198 8.21 -14.49 -15.78
CA LEU A 198 8.23 -13.03 -15.85
C LEU A 198 9.65 -12.45 -15.80
N ILE A 199 10.55 -13.03 -15.01
CA ILE A 199 11.95 -12.61 -14.92
C ILE A 199 12.73 -13.01 -16.19
N GLU A 200 12.69 -14.28 -16.55
CA GLU A 200 13.56 -14.88 -17.56
C GLU A 200 13.11 -14.58 -18.99
N LYS A 201 11.80 -14.49 -19.22
CA LYS A 201 11.21 -14.35 -20.56
C LYS A 201 10.63 -12.95 -20.81
N GLN A 202 10.12 -12.30 -19.76
CA GLN A 202 9.43 -11.00 -19.88
C GLN A 202 10.24 -9.82 -19.34
N GLY A 203 11.45 -10.03 -18.82
CA GLY A 203 12.35 -8.95 -18.43
C GLY A 203 11.95 -8.16 -17.18
N TYR A 204 11.07 -8.70 -16.33
CA TYR A 204 10.55 -7.95 -15.16
C TYR A 204 11.66 -7.54 -14.18
N LEU A 205 12.72 -8.35 -14.06
CA LEU A 205 13.89 -7.98 -13.25
C LEU A 205 14.67 -6.79 -13.83
N SER A 206 14.69 -6.63 -15.15
CA SER A 206 15.30 -5.46 -15.80
C SER A 206 14.45 -4.20 -15.59
N ASN A 207 13.12 -4.32 -15.62
CA ASN A 207 12.21 -3.21 -15.35
C ASN A 207 12.39 -2.67 -13.93
N LEU A 208 12.54 -3.55 -12.94
CA LEU A 208 12.85 -3.20 -11.55
C LEU A 208 14.09 -2.32 -11.41
N LEU A 209 15.12 -2.57 -12.22
CA LEU A 209 16.32 -1.73 -12.23
C LEU A 209 16.06 -0.31 -12.73
N LEU A 210 14.83 0.07 -13.09
CA LEU A 210 14.43 1.44 -13.39
C LEU A 210 13.45 2.05 -12.35
N GLU A 211 12.97 1.28 -11.37
CA GLU A 211 12.11 1.78 -10.27
C GLU A 211 12.88 2.51 -9.16
N LYS A 212 12.70 3.79 -8.87
CA LYS A 212 11.73 4.74 -9.43
C LYS A 212 12.28 5.59 -10.58
N LYS A 213 11.41 5.88 -11.55
CA LYS A 213 11.64 6.87 -12.61
C LYS A 213 11.24 8.25 -12.11
N HIS A 214 12.20 9.17 -12.02
CA HIS A 214 12.01 10.47 -11.41
C HIS A 214 11.92 11.59 -12.46
N PHE A 215 10.70 12.04 -12.75
CA PHE A 215 10.41 13.20 -13.60
C PHE A 215 9.67 14.25 -12.79
N PRO A 216 10.20 15.47 -12.61
CA PRO A 216 9.67 16.44 -11.64
C PRO A 216 8.18 16.80 -11.78
N ASP A 217 7.64 16.72 -12.99
CA ASP A 217 6.26 17.04 -13.36
C ASP A 217 5.32 15.81 -13.42
N GLU A 218 5.84 14.61 -13.17
CA GLU A 218 5.07 13.35 -13.18
C GLU A 218 5.23 12.58 -11.85
N LEU A 219 5.79 13.21 -10.81
CA LEU A 219 5.98 12.55 -9.52
C LEU A 219 4.64 12.20 -8.89
N ASN A 220 4.42 10.90 -8.74
CA ASN A 220 3.27 10.34 -8.06
C ASN A 220 3.72 9.72 -6.74
N HIS A 221 3.37 10.37 -5.62
CA HIS A 221 3.70 9.88 -4.27
C HIS A 221 2.92 8.62 -3.87
N SER A 222 1.83 8.30 -4.59
CA SER A 222 1.19 6.99 -4.42
C SER A 222 2.08 5.85 -4.92
N ASP A 223 2.90 6.06 -5.94
CA ASP A 223 3.78 5.01 -6.48
C ASP A 223 4.95 4.69 -5.53
N ASP A 224 5.39 5.67 -4.73
CA ASP A 224 6.37 5.44 -3.66
C ASP A 224 5.79 4.56 -2.57
N GLN A 225 4.53 4.83 -2.22
CA GLN A 225 3.79 4.03 -1.26
C GLN A 225 3.64 2.58 -1.73
N LEU A 226 3.30 2.38 -3.01
CA LEU A 226 3.18 1.05 -3.59
C LEU A 226 4.52 0.32 -3.60
N SER A 227 5.56 1.02 -4.03
CA SER A 227 6.91 0.45 -4.05
C SER A 227 7.36 -0.01 -2.67
N ALA A 228 7.16 0.80 -1.63
CA ALA A 228 7.55 0.43 -0.26
C ALA A 228 6.82 -0.84 0.21
N VAL A 229 5.52 -0.95 0.00
CA VAL A 229 4.75 -2.12 0.47
C VAL A 229 4.96 -3.36 -0.39
N ALA A 230 5.35 -3.21 -1.65
CA ALA A 230 5.77 -4.32 -2.51
C ALA A 230 7.21 -4.78 -2.21
N TYR A 231 8.14 -3.85 -1.93
CA TYR A 231 9.54 -4.16 -1.58
C TYR A 231 9.64 -4.93 -0.27
N TYR A 232 8.83 -4.59 0.74
CA TYR A 232 8.92 -5.22 2.06
C TYR A 232 8.82 -6.75 1.99
N PRO A 233 7.72 -7.38 1.54
CA PRO A 233 7.59 -8.84 1.54
C PRO A 233 8.58 -9.52 0.58
N ILE A 234 8.77 -8.99 -0.65
CA ILE A 234 9.65 -9.65 -1.64
C ILE A 234 11.09 -9.74 -1.14
N LEU A 235 11.60 -8.74 -0.42
CA LEU A 235 12.99 -8.76 0.10
C LEU A 235 13.16 -9.59 1.38
N GLN A 236 12.06 -9.97 2.05
CA GLN A 236 12.10 -11.01 3.09
C GLN A 236 12.10 -12.42 2.48
N LEU A 237 11.44 -12.61 1.34
CA LEU A 237 11.19 -13.93 0.74
C LEU A 237 12.18 -14.35 -0.35
N GLU A 238 12.74 -13.40 -1.12
CA GLU A 238 13.67 -13.73 -2.19
C GLU A 238 15.04 -14.12 -1.63
N HIS A 239 15.60 -15.25 -2.06
CA HIS A 239 16.85 -15.80 -1.54
C HIS A 239 17.91 -16.07 -2.62
N ASN A 240 17.55 -15.97 -3.89
CA ASN A 240 18.49 -16.04 -5.00
C ASN A 240 19.39 -14.80 -4.99
N PRO A 241 20.72 -14.95 -4.85
CA PRO A 241 21.62 -13.81 -4.70
C PRO A 241 21.59 -12.84 -5.90
N PHE A 242 21.41 -13.36 -7.12
CA PHE A 242 21.37 -12.52 -8.32
C PHE A 242 20.12 -11.63 -8.35
N ILE A 243 18.96 -12.21 -8.03
CA ILE A 243 17.69 -11.47 -8.00
C ILE A 243 17.69 -10.48 -6.84
N ARG A 244 18.15 -10.91 -5.67
CA ARG A 244 18.32 -10.04 -4.50
C ARG A 244 19.21 -8.84 -4.81
N ASP A 245 20.35 -9.03 -5.45
CA ASP A 245 21.26 -7.92 -5.79
C ASP A 245 20.57 -6.87 -6.67
N ALA A 246 19.75 -7.30 -7.64
CA ALA A 246 18.96 -6.39 -8.47
C ALA A 246 17.87 -5.66 -7.66
N LEU A 247 17.13 -6.37 -6.80
CA LEU A 247 16.13 -5.77 -5.90
C LEU A 247 16.76 -4.75 -4.94
N HIS A 248 17.91 -5.08 -4.34
CA HIS A 248 18.66 -4.16 -3.48
C HIS A 248 19.15 -2.93 -4.27
N ALA A 249 19.62 -3.10 -5.51
CA ALA A 249 20.04 -1.98 -6.34
C ALA A 249 18.88 -1.03 -6.66
N ALA A 250 17.71 -1.57 -7.00
CA ALA A 250 16.49 -0.79 -7.24
C ALA A 250 16.02 -0.06 -5.98
N ALA A 251 15.86 -0.79 -4.85
CA ALA A 251 15.42 -0.24 -3.58
C ALA A 251 16.36 0.87 -3.06
N ARG A 252 17.68 0.72 -3.20
CA ARG A 252 18.66 1.76 -2.81
C ARG A 252 18.53 3.03 -3.65
N ARG A 253 18.30 2.89 -4.96
CA ARG A 253 18.06 4.06 -5.83
C ARG A 253 16.77 4.77 -5.42
N HIS A 254 15.70 4.01 -5.19
CA HIS A 254 14.43 4.56 -4.74
C HIS A 254 14.58 5.28 -3.40
N ALA A 255 15.19 4.63 -2.41
CA ALA A 255 15.45 5.24 -1.10
C ALA A 255 16.19 6.59 -1.21
N ALA A 256 17.21 6.69 -2.08
CA ALA A 256 17.94 7.95 -2.28
C ALA A 256 17.07 9.10 -2.80
N ILE A 257 16.00 8.81 -3.55
CA ILE A 257 15.02 9.80 -4.02
C ILE A 257 14.09 10.23 -2.88
N GLU A 258 13.72 9.30 -2.00
CA GLU A 258 12.74 9.50 -0.91
C GLU A 258 13.35 10.08 0.38
N VAL A 259 14.68 10.05 0.54
CA VAL A 259 15.37 10.60 1.73
C VAL A 259 14.93 12.04 2.05
N PRO A 260 14.86 12.99 1.09
CA PRO A 260 14.43 14.36 1.38
C PRO A 260 13.01 14.48 1.95
N GLU A 261 12.12 13.53 1.63
CA GLU A 261 10.73 13.56 2.10
C GLU A 261 10.58 13.16 3.57
N ARG A 262 11.57 12.45 4.12
CA ARG A 262 11.53 11.91 5.50
C ARG A 262 10.25 11.10 5.79
N ASN A 263 9.67 10.47 4.77
CA ASN A 263 8.47 9.66 4.93
C ASN A 263 8.76 8.43 5.80
N THR A 264 8.14 8.39 6.98
CA THR A 264 8.48 7.41 8.02
C THR A 264 8.32 5.96 7.56
N LEU A 265 7.22 5.63 6.87
CA LEU A 265 6.96 4.26 6.43
C LEU A 265 8.06 3.80 5.47
N PHE A 266 8.40 4.65 4.51
CA PHE A 266 9.35 4.29 3.45
C PHE A 266 10.75 4.10 4.04
N GLN A 267 11.20 5.03 4.89
CA GLN A 267 12.50 4.94 5.54
C GLN A 267 12.63 3.67 6.39
N PHE A 268 11.56 3.25 7.08
CA PHE A 268 11.61 2.02 7.88
C PHE A 268 11.59 0.75 7.02
N VAL A 269 10.82 0.72 5.93
CA VAL A 269 10.90 -0.36 4.93
C VAL A 269 12.32 -0.47 4.37
N TYR A 270 12.91 0.64 3.90
CA TYR A 270 14.27 0.63 3.35
C TYR A 270 15.30 0.22 4.39
N ALA A 271 15.10 0.56 5.67
CA ALA A 271 16.00 0.13 6.74
C ALA A 271 15.99 -1.39 6.97
N THR A 272 14.87 -2.08 6.68
CA THR A 272 14.82 -3.56 6.69
C THR A 272 15.58 -4.21 5.54
N ILE A 273 15.88 -3.45 4.50
CA ILE A 273 16.53 -3.91 3.28
C ILE A 273 18.03 -3.59 3.34
N ASP A 274 18.36 -2.31 3.47
CA ASP A 274 19.72 -1.82 3.67
C ASP A 274 19.70 -0.57 4.56
N PRO A 275 19.98 -0.71 5.87
CA PRO A 275 19.92 0.39 6.81
C PRO A 275 20.93 1.50 6.52
N LYS A 276 21.95 1.27 5.68
CA LYS A 276 22.91 2.33 5.30
C LYS A 276 22.34 3.31 4.27
N PHE A 277 21.27 2.93 3.59
CA PHE A 277 20.62 3.73 2.55
C PHE A 277 19.27 4.30 2.98
N ALA A 278 18.84 4.01 4.21
CA ALA A 278 17.64 4.58 4.82
C ALA A 278 17.98 5.71 5.79
N ASP A 279 17.19 6.78 5.77
CA ASP A 279 17.24 7.85 6.76
C ASP A 279 16.35 7.50 7.97
N VAL A 280 16.83 6.58 8.80
CA VAL A 280 16.12 6.13 10.01
C VAL A 280 15.87 7.30 10.97
N GLU A 281 16.83 8.22 11.11
CA GLU A 281 16.69 9.38 11.98
C GLU A 281 15.65 10.37 11.45
N GLY A 282 15.61 10.60 10.14
CA GLY A 282 14.57 11.39 9.47
C GLY A 282 13.18 10.78 9.68
N GLY A 283 13.02 9.47 9.49
CA GLY A 283 11.76 8.78 9.75
C GLY A 283 11.33 8.86 11.23
N LEU A 284 12.27 8.66 12.17
CA LEU A 284 12.00 8.82 13.61
C LEU A 284 11.64 10.27 13.97
N ARG A 285 12.28 11.25 13.33
CA ARG A 285 11.94 12.66 13.49
C ARG A 285 10.51 12.93 13.02
N THR A 286 10.14 12.48 11.82
CA THR A 286 8.78 12.60 11.29
C THR A 286 7.77 11.92 12.22
N LEU A 287 8.06 10.74 12.76
CA LEU A 287 7.17 10.07 13.72
C LEU A 287 6.96 10.87 15.02
N ARG A 288 7.94 11.70 15.44
CA ARG A 288 7.80 12.61 16.60
C ARG A 288 7.02 13.88 16.25
N GLU A 289 7.21 14.39 15.03
CA GLU A 289 6.53 15.57 14.49
C GLU A 289 5.06 15.28 14.11
N TYR A 290 4.72 14.02 13.83
CA TYR A 290 3.42 13.64 13.28
C TYR A 290 2.24 14.11 14.17
N PRO A 291 1.23 14.80 13.61
CA PRO A 291 0.15 15.40 14.40
C PRO A 291 -0.62 14.38 15.23
N GLN A 292 -0.77 14.65 16.54
CA GLN A 292 -1.60 13.83 17.43
C GLN A 292 -3.09 14.01 17.15
N ASP A 293 -3.50 15.21 16.75
CA ASP A 293 -4.86 15.50 16.33
C ASP A 293 -5.04 15.08 14.87
N ARG A 294 -5.89 14.08 14.65
CA ARG A 294 -6.10 13.49 13.32
C ARG A 294 -7.13 14.24 12.49
N ARG A 295 -7.70 15.33 13.03
CA ARG A 295 -8.70 16.13 12.31
C ARG A 295 -8.04 16.95 11.21
N PHE A 296 -8.70 17.03 10.06
CA PHE A 296 -8.19 17.76 8.91
C PHE A 296 -8.47 19.25 9.08
N TYR A 297 -7.52 19.94 9.72
CA TYR A 297 -7.51 21.39 9.84
C TYR A 297 -6.87 22.03 8.63
N ALA A 298 -7.44 23.16 8.17
CA ALA A 298 -6.78 23.99 7.18
C ALA A 298 -5.46 24.53 7.74
N MET A 299 -4.41 24.45 6.92
CA MET A 299 -3.09 25.00 7.19
C MET A 299 -2.60 25.77 5.97
N ARG A 300 -1.93 26.90 6.18
CA ARG A 300 -1.42 27.74 5.08
C ARG A 300 -0.01 28.17 5.38
N ASN A 301 0.98 27.61 4.68
CA ASN A 301 2.39 27.99 4.81
C ASN A 301 2.89 28.83 3.64
N SER A 302 2.15 28.95 2.53
CA SER A 302 2.56 29.68 1.31
C SER A 302 2.89 31.16 1.50
N HIS A 303 2.40 31.77 2.59
CA HIS A 303 2.58 33.18 2.89
C HIS A 303 3.89 33.48 3.65
N ARG A 304 4.61 32.44 4.08
CA ARG A 304 5.84 32.54 4.86
C ARG A 304 6.99 33.07 4.00
N SER A 305 7.87 33.87 4.60
CA SER A 305 9.03 34.44 3.90
C SER A 305 10.21 33.48 3.81
N ASP A 306 10.23 32.42 4.62
CA ASP A 306 11.29 31.42 4.71
C ASP A 306 11.09 30.22 3.78
N VAL A 307 9.90 30.07 3.18
CA VAL A 307 9.64 28.97 2.24
C VAL A 307 10.04 29.33 0.82
N VAL A 308 10.52 28.36 0.05
CA VAL A 308 10.95 28.53 -1.33
C VAL A 308 10.15 27.60 -2.23
N PHE A 309 9.52 28.18 -3.24
CA PHE A 309 8.75 27.44 -4.23
C PHE A 309 9.63 26.80 -5.29
N ASN A 310 9.28 25.59 -5.71
CA ASN A 310 9.90 24.90 -6.83
C ASN A 310 9.57 25.63 -8.13
N PRO A 311 10.55 25.95 -9.00
CA PRO A 311 10.25 26.57 -10.29
C PRO A 311 9.37 25.70 -11.21
N ARG A 312 9.20 24.40 -10.91
CA ARG A 312 8.28 23.48 -11.58
C ARG A 312 7.05 23.25 -10.71
N VAL A 313 5.93 22.96 -11.36
CA VAL A 313 4.69 22.52 -10.71
C VAL A 313 4.73 21.01 -10.49
N GLY A 314 3.99 20.54 -9.48
CA GLY A 314 3.77 19.11 -9.26
C GLY A 314 2.85 18.51 -10.33
N ARG A 315 2.67 17.19 -10.27
CA ARG A 315 1.89 16.39 -11.23
C ARG A 315 0.49 16.94 -11.55
N PHE A 316 -0.18 17.52 -10.56
CA PHE A 316 -1.53 18.08 -10.70
C PHE A 316 -1.56 19.57 -11.08
N GLY A 317 -0.41 20.15 -11.42
CA GLY A 317 -0.28 21.57 -11.75
C GLY A 317 -0.18 22.49 -10.52
N ASP A 318 -0.09 21.92 -9.33
CA ASP A 318 0.03 22.68 -8.08
C ASP A 318 1.45 23.23 -7.89
N GLN A 319 1.53 24.42 -7.29
CA GLN A 319 2.79 25.01 -6.89
C GLN A 319 3.27 24.37 -5.57
N VAL A 320 4.45 23.75 -5.60
CA VAL A 320 5.04 23.03 -4.46
C VAL A 320 6.32 23.70 -3.97
N LEU A 321 6.78 23.36 -2.76
CA LEU A 321 8.04 23.80 -2.20
C LEU A 321 9.23 22.99 -2.73
N ILE A 322 10.46 23.49 -2.54
CA ILE A 322 11.68 22.70 -2.80
C ILE A 322 12.12 21.85 -1.60
N GLU A 323 11.57 22.11 -0.42
CA GLU A 323 11.87 21.41 0.84
C GLU A 323 10.57 21.02 1.53
N VAL A 324 10.55 19.82 2.12
CA VAL A 324 9.46 19.34 2.97
C VAL A 324 9.52 20.04 4.32
N LEU A 325 8.39 20.63 4.73
CA LEU A 325 8.29 21.30 6.04
C LEU A 325 8.38 20.27 7.18
N PRO A 326 8.69 20.70 8.41
CA PRO A 326 8.48 19.86 9.60
C PRO A 326 7.06 19.28 9.62
N TYR A 327 6.90 17.99 9.94
CA TYR A 327 5.58 17.33 9.83
C TYR A 327 4.55 17.81 10.87
N ASP A 328 4.98 18.55 11.89
CA ASP A 328 4.13 19.27 12.84
C ASP A 328 3.57 20.59 12.27
N GLU A 329 4.03 21.00 11.10
CA GLU A 329 3.51 22.12 10.29
C GLU A 329 2.60 21.65 9.14
N HIS A 330 2.34 20.34 9.06
CA HIS A 330 1.42 19.70 8.13
C HIS A 330 0.09 19.36 8.81
N HIS A 331 -0.98 19.27 8.03
CA HIS A 331 -2.20 18.64 8.51
C HIS A 331 -2.03 17.10 8.56
N PHE A 332 -2.87 16.40 9.32
CA PHE A 332 -2.84 14.94 9.35
C PHE A 332 -3.17 14.38 7.96
N GLU A 333 -2.20 13.70 7.33
CA GLU A 333 -2.32 13.21 5.96
C GLU A 333 -1.74 11.81 5.74
N ARG A 334 -2.22 11.14 4.70
CA ARG A 334 -1.73 9.82 4.30
C ARG A 334 -0.36 9.91 3.64
N TRP A 335 0.43 8.83 3.74
CA TRP A 335 1.81 8.75 3.22
C TRP A 335 1.93 8.87 1.70
N ASN A 336 0.83 8.86 0.96
CA ASN A 336 0.78 9.04 -0.48
C ASN A 336 0.45 10.48 -0.93
N GLN A 337 0.35 11.42 -0.01
CA GLN A 337 0.23 12.84 -0.34
C GLN A 337 1.60 13.44 -0.71
N ASP A 338 1.57 14.51 -1.50
CA ASP A 338 2.75 15.29 -1.84
C ASP A 338 3.18 16.14 -0.64
N PRO A 339 4.31 15.80 0.02
CA PRO A 339 4.77 16.49 1.23
C PRO A 339 5.38 17.86 0.93
N TYR A 340 5.54 18.25 -0.34
CA TYR A 340 6.04 19.57 -0.70
C TYR A 340 4.91 20.60 -0.81
N ARG A 341 3.64 20.20 -0.66
CA ARG A 341 2.51 21.12 -0.63
C ARG A 341 2.56 22.00 0.62
N PRO A 342 2.59 23.34 0.49
CA PRO A 342 2.64 24.22 1.66
C PRO A 342 1.27 24.46 2.30
N ASP A 343 0.19 24.31 1.52
CA ASP A 343 -1.15 24.69 1.91
C ASP A 343 -2.09 23.49 1.84
N PHE A 344 -2.90 23.34 2.88
CA PHE A 344 -3.87 22.25 3.03
C PHE A 344 -5.24 22.81 3.40
N GLY A 345 -6.27 22.27 2.76
CA GLY A 345 -7.65 22.56 3.11
C GLY A 345 -8.09 21.81 4.38
N GLY A 346 -9.33 22.04 4.79
CA GLY A 346 -9.92 21.34 5.92
C GLY A 346 -10.76 22.25 6.80
N ASN A 347 -11.76 21.67 7.46
CA ASN A 347 -12.66 22.38 8.37
C ASN A 347 -12.74 21.70 9.75
N GLY A 348 -11.89 20.70 10.00
CA GLY A 348 -11.87 19.92 11.24
C GLY A 348 -13.05 18.96 11.43
N LEU A 349 -13.87 18.73 10.39
CA LEU A 349 -15.02 17.80 10.45
C LEU A 349 -14.72 16.41 9.89
N THR A 350 -13.50 16.18 9.41
CA THR A 350 -13.00 14.88 8.95
C THR A 350 -11.83 14.48 9.82
N GLU A 351 -11.74 13.20 10.21
CA GLU A 351 -10.67 12.64 11.02
C GLU A 351 -10.02 11.45 10.29
N GLY A 352 -8.69 11.40 10.29
CA GLY A 352 -7.91 10.28 9.74
C GLY A 352 -7.96 9.02 10.62
N SER A 353 -7.71 7.86 10.01
CA SER A 353 -7.92 6.54 10.62
C SER A 353 -6.79 6.06 11.55
N GLY A 354 -5.59 6.66 11.49
CA GLY A 354 -4.51 6.48 12.46
C GLY A 354 -3.47 5.41 12.12
N GLU A 355 -3.75 4.56 11.13
CA GLU A 355 -2.81 3.55 10.59
C GLU A 355 -1.51 4.18 10.06
N GLN A 356 -1.57 5.44 9.64
CA GLN A 356 -0.41 6.21 9.20
C GLN A 356 0.65 6.27 10.29
N TYR A 357 0.24 6.41 11.55
CA TYR A 357 1.15 6.38 12.69
C TYR A 357 1.44 4.97 13.16
N LEU A 358 0.39 4.14 13.29
CA LEU A 358 0.50 2.81 13.89
C LEU A 358 1.45 1.89 13.12
N LEU A 359 1.37 1.86 11.79
CA LEU A 359 2.21 1.00 10.97
C LEU A 359 3.71 1.30 11.12
N PRO A 360 4.20 2.52 10.83
CA PRO A 360 5.62 2.82 11.00
C PRO A 360 6.08 2.68 12.45
N TYR A 361 5.26 3.06 13.43
CA TYR A 361 5.61 2.88 14.85
C TYR A 361 5.86 1.40 15.18
N TRP A 362 4.92 0.50 14.85
CA TRP A 362 5.08 -0.92 15.15
C TRP A 362 6.14 -1.59 14.28
N MET A 363 6.31 -1.16 13.03
CA MET A 363 7.39 -1.62 12.17
C MET A 363 8.76 -1.27 12.74
N ALA A 364 8.97 -0.02 13.18
CA ALA A 364 10.24 0.38 13.80
C ALA A 364 10.51 -0.36 15.11
N ARG A 365 9.48 -0.57 15.93
CA ARG A 365 9.59 -1.36 17.16
C ARG A 365 9.94 -2.82 16.88
N PHE A 366 9.28 -3.44 15.90
CA PHE A 366 9.48 -4.84 15.53
C PHE A 366 10.88 -5.10 14.96
N HIS A 367 11.35 -4.23 14.07
CA HIS A 367 12.67 -4.34 13.44
C HIS A 367 13.83 -3.74 14.27
N GLY A 368 13.56 -3.31 15.50
CA GLY A 368 14.58 -2.76 16.40
C GLY A 368 15.15 -1.40 16.01
N LEU A 369 14.45 -0.66 15.14
CA LEU A 369 14.78 0.73 14.78
C LEU A 369 14.35 1.73 15.86
N LEU A 370 13.38 1.35 16.69
CA LEU A 370 12.90 2.14 17.83
C LEU A 370 12.88 1.27 19.09
N SER A 371 13.49 1.75 20.17
CA SER A 371 13.45 1.10 21.48
C SER A 371 12.07 1.22 22.13
N PRO A 372 11.70 0.35 23.08
CA PRO A 372 10.53 0.58 23.92
C PRO A 372 10.62 1.93 24.65
N PRO A 373 9.47 2.54 25.03
CA PRO A 373 9.44 3.68 25.93
C PRO A 373 10.22 3.34 27.21
N MET A 374 11.04 4.28 27.68
CA MET A 374 11.64 4.17 29.02
C MET A 374 10.53 4.37 30.06
N GLU A 375 10.46 3.48 31.05
CA GLU A 375 9.56 3.61 32.21
C GLU A 375 9.88 4.82 33.09
#